data_AF-A0A1B8S8J0-F1
#
_entry.id   AF-A0A1B8S8J0-F1
#
_cell.length_a   1.000
_cell.length_b   1.000
_cell.length_c   1.000
_cell.angle_alpha   90.00
_cell.angle_beta   90.00
_cell.angle_gamma   90.00
#
_symmetry.space_group_name_H-M   'P 1'
#
loop_
_entity.id
_entity.type
_entity.pdbx_description
1 polymer ?
#
loop_
_entity_poly.entity_id
_entity_poly.type
_entity_poly.pdbx_seq_one_letter_code
_entity_poly.pdbx_strand_id
1 'polypeptide(L)'
;RSYLQNARHALATAAADSDAPLLDQEVDPLVLQRVVHPENLASHLFALVRDRPEFASATTQLRMLTSAGTLTDAQVTWVRSIVAGPVPRCGYLVQPDLPVTLALDGPLLPADWTAEINYLANVDGSMTLSLSDGPDVRVRVRPGLNRVFVRLPGAGYNVAARADTAALSVCIAAGPLGYVAPK
;
A
#
# COMPACT_ATOMS: atom_id res chain seq x y z
N ARG A 1 -7.52 -2.80 -28.01
CA ARG A 1 -8.88 -3.31 -27.72
C ARG A 1 -8.87 -4.49 -26.75
N SER A 2 -7.97 -5.46 -26.91
CA SER A 2 -7.83 -6.60 -25.98
C SER A 2 -7.57 -6.19 -24.54
N TYR A 3 -6.67 -5.22 -24.29
CA TYR A 3 -6.33 -4.75 -22.94
C TYR A 3 -7.56 -4.39 -22.09
N LEU A 4 -8.42 -3.49 -22.57
CA LEU A 4 -9.59 -3.02 -21.81
C LEU A 4 -10.62 -4.14 -21.57
N GLN A 5 -10.77 -5.07 -22.51
CA GLN A 5 -11.66 -6.22 -22.35
C GLN A 5 -11.14 -7.17 -21.28
N ASN A 6 -9.85 -7.51 -21.33
CA ASN A 6 -9.19 -8.34 -20.33
C ASN A 6 -9.25 -7.69 -18.95
N ALA A 7 -8.95 -6.39 -18.86
CA ALA A 7 -8.92 -5.68 -17.60
C ALA A 7 -10.31 -5.62 -16.96
N ARG A 8 -11.36 -5.35 -17.75
CA ARG A 8 -12.74 -5.39 -17.24
C ARG A 8 -13.13 -6.77 -16.72
N HIS A 9 -12.79 -7.83 -17.44
CA HIS A 9 -13.04 -9.19 -16.98
C HIS A 9 -12.26 -9.50 -15.69
N ALA A 10 -10.96 -9.21 -15.66
CA ALA A 10 -10.10 -9.45 -14.50
C ALA A 10 -10.57 -8.68 -13.26
N LEU A 11 -10.97 -7.41 -13.42
CA LEU A 11 -11.54 -6.60 -12.35
C LEU A 11 -12.87 -7.18 -11.86
N ALA A 12 -13.77 -7.59 -12.74
CA ALA A 12 -15.03 -8.20 -12.35
C ALA A 12 -14.83 -9.51 -11.56
N THR A 13 -13.92 -10.37 -12.02
CA THR A 13 -13.52 -11.58 -11.29
C THR A 13 -12.94 -11.23 -9.92
N ALA A 14 -12.01 -10.28 -9.85
CA ALA A 14 -11.38 -9.88 -8.59
C ALA A 14 -12.37 -9.32 -7.56
N ALA A 15 -13.43 -8.64 -8.02
CA ALA A 15 -14.51 -8.13 -7.18
C ALA A 15 -15.42 -9.25 -6.65
N ALA A 16 -15.63 -10.31 -7.44
CA ALA A 16 -16.42 -11.46 -7.02
C ALA A 16 -15.66 -12.37 -6.03
N ASP A 17 -14.32 -12.42 -6.14
CA ASP A 17 -13.49 -13.32 -5.35
C ASP A 17 -13.16 -12.79 -3.95
N SER A 18 -13.16 -11.46 -3.74
CA SER A 18 -12.66 -10.85 -2.50
C SER A 18 -13.13 -9.40 -2.33
N ASP A 19 -13.42 -9.01 -1.09
CA ASP A 19 -13.73 -7.63 -0.70
C ASP A 19 -12.46 -6.76 -0.51
N ALA A 20 -11.26 -7.32 -0.68
CA ALA A 20 -10.03 -6.54 -0.54
C ALA A 20 -9.89 -5.54 -1.70
N PRO A 21 -9.67 -4.24 -1.43
CA PRO A 21 -9.47 -3.25 -2.48
C PRO A 21 -8.22 -3.57 -3.29
N LEU A 22 -8.18 -3.12 -4.54
CA LEU A 22 -6.94 -3.09 -5.31
C LEU A 22 -6.13 -1.87 -4.91
N LEU A 23 -4.84 -2.07 -4.68
CA LEU A 23 -3.92 -0.97 -4.42
C LEU A 23 -3.88 -0.06 -5.65
N ASP A 24 -4.15 1.23 -5.48
CA ASP A 24 -4.16 2.16 -6.60
C ASP A 24 -2.75 2.43 -7.11
N GLN A 25 -2.51 1.96 -8.31
CA GLN A 25 -1.21 1.89 -8.95
C GLN A 25 -1.31 2.47 -10.34
N GLU A 26 -0.18 2.94 -10.86
CA GLU A 26 -0.08 3.23 -12.28
C GLU A 26 -0.33 1.96 -13.09
N VAL A 27 -1.06 2.09 -14.19
CA VAL A 27 -1.08 1.04 -15.20
C VAL A 27 0.27 0.96 -15.90
N ASP A 28 0.51 -0.16 -16.58
CA ASP A 28 1.75 -0.36 -17.32
C ASP A 28 2.05 0.83 -18.27
N PRO A 29 3.29 1.35 -18.32
CA PRO A 29 3.65 2.49 -19.17
C PRO A 29 3.37 2.28 -20.67
N LEU A 30 3.27 1.03 -21.15
CA LEU A 30 2.87 0.71 -22.51
C LEU A 30 1.36 0.93 -22.77
N VAL A 31 0.57 1.06 -21.71
CA VAL A 31 -0.87 1.37 -21.74
C VAL A 31 -1.07 2.89 -21.63
N LEU A 32 -0.55 3.49 -20.56
CA LEU A 32 -0.55 4.95 -20.34
C LEU A 32 0.74 5.38 -19.64
N GLN A 33 1.43 6.34 -20.24
CA GLN A 33 2.71 6.83 -19.73
C GLN A 33 2.54 7.72 -18.49
N ARG A 34 3.54 7.73 -17.59
CA ARG A 34 3.54 8.55 -16.37
C ARG A 34 3.38 10.06 -16.59
N VAL A 35 3.67 10.57 -17.80
CA VAL A 35 3.48 12.00 -18.13
C VAL A 35 2.03 12.47 -18.01
N VAL A 36 1.06 11.55 -18.11
CA VAL A 36 -0.37 11.89 -17.97
C VAL A 36 -0.90 11.73 -16.54
N HIS A 37 -0.02 11.59 -15.54
CA HIS A 37 -0.44 11.52 -14.14
C HIS A 37 -1.37 12.69 -13.76
N PRO A 38 -2.48 12.45 -13.04
CA PRO A 38 -2.89 11.19 -12.40
C PRO A 38 -3.70 10.22 -13.28
N GLU A 39 -3.96 10.54 -14.56
CA GLU A 39 -4.84 9.73 -15.42
C GLU A 39 -4.29 8.34 -15.77
N ASN A 40 -3.00 8.09 -15.51
CA ASN A 40 -2.39 6.77 -15.64
C ASN A 40 -2.64 5.85 -14.43
N LEU A 41 -3.30 6.32 -13.37
CA LEU A 41 -3.71 5.48 -12.25
C LEU A 41 -4.85 4.54 -12.66
N ALA A 42 -4.84 3.31 -12.14
CA ALA A 42 -5.91 2.33 -12.39
C ALA A 42 -7.28 2.87 -11.93
N SER A 43 -7.33 3.61 -10.83
CA SER A 43 -8.55 4.28 -10.36
C SER A 43 -9.12 5.29 -11.34
N HIS A 44 -8.26 6.01 -12.06
CA HIS A 44 -8.66 6.97 -13.09
C HIS A 44 -9.10 6.25 -14.37
N LEU A 45 -8.26 5.35 -14.89
CA LEU A 45 -8.53 4.63 -16.14
C LEU A 45 -9.83 3.81 -16.10
N PHE A 46 -10.13 3.20 -14.94
CA PHE A 46 -11.30 2.35 -14.75
C PHE A 46 -12.39 3.00 -13.90
N ALA A 47 -12.37 4.33 -13.73
CA ALA A 47 -13.33 5.07 -12.92
C ALA A 47 -14.80 4.71 -13.24
N LEU A 48 -15.12 4.55 -14.52
CA LEU A 48 -16.47 4.26 -15.01
C LEU A 48 -16.84 2.77 -15.06
N VAL A 49 -15.91 1.86 -14.76
CA VAL A 49 -16.21 0.42 -14.63
C VAL A 49 -16.93 0.21 -13.30
N ARG A 50 -18.12 -0.40 -13.33
CA ARG A 50 -18.94 -0.66 -12.13
C ARG A 50 -18.52 -1.94 -11.42
N ASP A 51 -18.37 -3.02 -12.19
CA ASP A 51 -18.05 -4.35 -11.65
C ASP A 51 -16.53 -4.47 -11.45
N ARG A 52 -16.03 -3.84 -10.38
CA ARG A 52 -14.61 -3.86 -10.00
C ARG A 52 -14.43 -3.67 -8.49
N PRO A 53 -13.27 -4.05 -7.93
CA PRO A 53 -12.92 -3.69 -6.56
C PRO A 53 -12.82 -2.17 -6.40
N GLU A 54 -12.93 -1.72 -5.16
CA GLU A 54 -12.49 -0.38 -4.78
C GLU A 54 -10.98 -0.24 -5.08
N PHE A 55 -10.56 0.94 -5.55
CA PHE A 55 -9.15 1.30 -5.60
C PHE A 55 -8.82 2.13 -4.38
N ALA A 56 -7.82 1.72 -3.61
CA ALA A 56 -7.48 2.35 -2.35
C ALA A 56 -5.97 2.52 -2.18
N SER A 57 -5.59 3.39 -1.25
CA SER A 57 -4.19 3.60 -0.85
C SER A 57 -3.61 2.44 -0.04
N ALA A 58 -4.43 1.48 0.41
CA ALA A 58 -3.97 0.31 1.14
C ALA A 58 -4.78 -0.95 0.79
N THR A 59 -4.12 -2.11 0.80
CA THR A 59 -4.76 -3.41 0.62
C THR A 59 -4.07 -4.51 1.43
N THR A 60 -4.79 -5.56 1.80
CA THR A 60 -4.21 -6.78 2.36
C THR A 60 -3.84 -7.81 1.28
N GLN A 61 -4.27 -7.59 0.03
CA GLN A 61 -4.05 -8.51 -1.10
C GLN A 61 -3.39 -7.75 -2.26
N LEU A 62 -2.07 -7.77 -2.33
CA LEU A 62 -1.31 -7.07 -3.36
C LEU A 62 -1.40 -7.80 -4.71
N ARG A 63 -2.06 -7.13 -5.66
CA ARG A 63 -2.21 -7.56 -7.06
C ARG A 63 -1.93 -6.37 -7.97
N MET A 64 -1.54 -6.63 -9.21
CA MET A 64 -1.27 -5.59 -10.21
C MET A 64 -1.83 -5.96 -11.59
N LEU A 65 -2.20 -4.94 -12.37
CA LEU A 65 -2.58 -5.11 -13.77
C LEU A 65 -1.33 -5.21 -14.65
N THR A 66 -1.28 -6.23 -15.50
CA THR A 66 -0.21 -6.42 -16.49
C THR A 66 -0.46 -5.58 -17.74
N SER A 67 0.55 -5.42 -18.61
CA SER A 67 0.40 -4.82 -19.95
C SER A 67 -0.61 -5.54 -20.86
N ALA A 68 -0.96 -6.80 -20.55
CA ALA A 68 -2.00 -7.56 -21.26
C ALA A 68 -3.42 -7.29 -20.72
N GLY A 69 -3.55 -6.53 -19.63
CA GLY A 69 -4.82 -6.25 -18.96
C GLY A 69 -5.31 -7.39 -18.08
N THR A 70 -4.43 -8.29 -17.64
CA THR A 70 -4.76 -9.33 -16.66
C THR A 70 -4.33 -8.90 -15.26
N LEU A 71 -4.94 -9.45 -14.21
CA LEU A 71 -4.47 -9.27 -12.84
C LEU A 71 -3.53 -10.41 -12.45
N THR A 72 -2.41 -10.05 -11.82
CA THR A 72 -1.46 -11.01 -11.24
C THR A 72 -1.19 -10.67 -9.78
N ASP A 73 -0.85 -11.70 -9.01
CA ASP A 73 -0.24 -11.54 -7.70
C ASP A 73 1.05 -10.72 -7.80
N ALA A 74 1.27 -9.86 -6.80
CA ALA A 74 2.39 -8.94 -6.78
C ALA A 74 3.08 -8.89 -5.42
N GLN A 75 4.27 -8.29 -5.42
CA GLN A 75 5.12 -8.09 -4.25
C GLN A 75 5.75 -6.68 -4.26
N VAL A 76 6.19 -6.24 -3.08
CA VAL A 76 6.95 -4.99 -2.94
C VAL A 76 8.43 -5.31 -3.18
N THR A 77 9.05 -4.57 -4.11
CA THR A 77 10.49 -4.69 -4.36
C THR A 77 11.31 -4.13 -3.21
N TRP A 78 12.53 -4.63 -3.07
CA TRP A 78 13.40 -4.29 -1.96
C TRP A 78 14.29 -3.08 -2.30
N VAL A 79 13.68 -1.89 -2.41
CA VAL A 79 14.44 -0.65 -2.67
C VAL A 79 15.02 -0.11 -1.36
N ARG A 80 14.19 -0.07 -0.32
CA ARG A 80 14.56 0.23 1.07
C ARG A 80 13.85 -0.74 2.00
N SER A 81 14.22 -0.69 3.27
CA SER A 81 13.53 -1.39 4.33
C SER A 81 13.35 -0.53 5.57
N ILE A 82 12.23 -0.75 6.26
CA ILE A 82 12.06 -0.31 7.64
C ILE A 82 13.01 -1.15 8.49
N VAL A 83 13.91 -0.51 9.22
CA VAL A 83 14.87 -1.20 10.08
C VAL A 83 14.18 -1.80 11.30
N ALA A 84 14.86 -2.70 12.02
CA ALA A 84 14.31 -3.27 13.24
C ALA A 84 14.08 -2.18 14.30
N GLY A 85 12.86 -2.10 14.83
CA GLY A 85 12.52 -1.14 15.87
C GLY A 85 13.08 -1.51 17.26
N PRO A 86 13.13 -0.54 18.18
CA PRO A 86 13.83 -0.69 19.46
C PRO A 86 13.10 -1.57 20.49
N VAL A 87 11.81 -1.89 20.28
CA VAL A 87 11.00 -2.65 21.25
C VAL A 87 11.13 -4.16 20.97
N PRO A 88 11.72 -4.95 21.88
CA PRO A 88 11.89 -6.38 21.67
C PRO A 88 10.56 -7.10 21.41
N ARG A 89 10.54 -7.98 20.41
CA ARG A 89 9.35 -8.76 19.95
C ARG A 89 8.19 -7.93 19.36
N CYS A 90 8.31 -6.61 19.31
CA CYS A 90 7.30 -5.71 18.76
C CYS A 90 7.82 -4.94 17.53
N GLY A 91 9.08 -4.49 17.57
CA GLY A 91 9.63 -3.54 16.62
C GLY A 91 9.32 -2.12 17.07
N TYR A 92 8.34 -1.47 16.44
CA TYR A 92 7.87 -0.14 16.79
C TYR A 92 6.47 -0.21 17.42
N LEU A 93 6.33 0.30 18.63
CA LEU A 93 5.03 0.40 19.31
C LEU A 93 4.36 1.73 18.95
N VAL A 94 3.24 1.66 18.24
CA VAL A 94 2.40 2.80 17.85
C VAL A 94 1.16 2.85 18.72
N GLN A 95 0.92 4.00 19.37
CA GLN A 95 -0.30 4.28 20.15
C GLN A 95 -0.77 5.72 19.86
N PRO A 96 -2.00 6.11 20.23
CA PRO A 96 -2.52 7.44 19.92
C PRO A 96 -1.74 8.57 20.58
N ASP A 97 -1.25 8.31 21.79
CA ASP A 97 -0.38 9.18 22.60
C ASP A 97 1.12 8.97 22.34
N LEU A 98 1.46 7.96 21.53
CA LEU A 98 2.84 7.61 21.16
C LEU A 98 2.98 7.52 19.63
N PRO A 99 3.02 8.65 18.90
CA PRO A 99 3.45 8.65 17.51
C PRO A 99 4.92 8.24 17.44
N VAL A 100 5.27 7.45 16.43
CA VAL A 100 6.63 6.93 16.26
C VAL A 100 7.14 7.11 14.83
N THR A 101 8.46 7.17 14.73
CA THR A 101 9.17 7.30 13.46
C THR A 101 9.87 5.99 13.15
N LEU A 102 9.43 5.32 12.09
CA LEU A 102 10.00 4.09 11.58
C LEU A 102 11.19 4.47 10.68
N ALA A 103 12.41 4.12 11.09
CA ALA A 103 13.61 4.49 10.33
C ALA A 103 13.77 3.58 9.10
N LEU A 104 14.22 4.15 7.99
CA LEU A 104 14.60 3.41 6.80
C LEU A 104 16.12 3.16 6.77
N ASP A 105 16.53 2.09 6.10
CA ASP A 105 17.94 1.74 5.86
C ASP A 105 18.67 2.69 4.88
N GLY A 106 17.96 3.68 4.33
CA GLY A 106 18.53 4.73 3.50
C GLY A 106 17.46 5.68 2.96
N PRO A 107 17.87 6.75 2.25
CA PRO A 107 16.95 7.73 1.70
C PRO A 107 16.11 7.18 0.56
N LEU A 108 14.88 7.69 0.47
CA LEU A 108 14.00 7.58 -0.68
C LEU A 108 13.91 8.93 -1.40
N LEU A 109 14.05 8.90 -2.73
CA LEU A 109 13.77 10.05 -3.58
C LEU A 109 12.25 10.22 -3.76
N PRO A 110 11.78 11.41 -4.16
CA PRO A 110 10.36 11.65 -4.42
C PRO A 110 9.81 10.66 -5.45
N ALA A 111 8.91 9.79 -5.01
CA ALA A 111 8.18 8.87 -5.86
C ALA A 111 6.91 8.36 -5.16
N ASP A 112 6.22 7.51 -5.89
CA ASP A 112 5.00 6.84 -5.51
C ASP A 112 5.30 5.48 -4.88
N TRP A 113 5.83 5.48 -3.65
CA TRP A 113 6.32 4.26 -3.01
C TRP A 113 5.20 3.37 -2.49
N THR A 114 5.54 2.09 -2.26
CA THR A 114 4.68 1.13 -1.57
C THR A 114 5.45 0.48 -0.43
N ALA A 115 4.87 0.46 0.76
CA ALA A 115 5.43 -0.24 1.92
C ALA A 115 4.63 -1.51 2.23
N GLU A 116 5.33 -2.59 2.54
CA GLU A 116 4.74 -3.79 3.16
C GLU A 116 4.83 -3.64 4.68
N ILE A 117 3.69 -3.37 5.31
CA ILE A 117 3.58 -3.16 6.75
C ILE A 117 3.12 -4.45 7.41
N ASN A 118 4.06 -5.12 8.07
CA ASN A 118 3.82 -6.28 8.91
C ASN A 118 3.53 -5.81 10.33
N TYR A 119 2.36 -6.11 10.86
CA TYR A 119 1.92 -5.56 12.15
C TYR A 119 1.18 -6.56 13.03
N LEU A 120 1.19 -6.30 14.34
CA LEU A 120 0.36 -6.97 15.34
C LEU A 120 -0.47 -5.91 16.07
N ALA A 121 -1.79 -5.99 15.97
CA ALA A 121 -2.70 -5.06 16.65
C ALA A 121 -3.54 -5.75 17.72
N ASN A 122 -3.92 -5.01 18.77
CA ASN A 122 -4.79 -5.51 19.84
C ASN A 122 -6.29 -5.42 19.50
N VAL A 123 -6.70 -4.40 18.75
CA VAL A 123 -8.11 -4.13 18.39
C VAL A 123 -8.23 -3.67 16.94
N ASP A 124 -9.44 -3.70 16.40
CA ASP A 124 -9.76 -3.05 15.13
C ASP A 124 -9.65 -1.52 15.25
N GLY A 125 -9.18 -0.86 14.19
CA GLY A 125 -9.08 0.59 14.15
C GLY A 125 -8.44 1.12 12.88
N SER A 126 -7.86 2.31 12.97
CA SER A 126 -7.00 2.87 11.93
C SER A 126 -5.72 3.47 12.50
N MET A 127 -4.68 3.47 11.68
CA MET A 127 -3.46 4.21 11.88
C MET A 127 -3.19 5.09 10.66
N THR A 128 -2.50 6.20 10.87
CA THR A 128 -2.01 7.07 9.82
C THR A 128 -0.52 6.83 9.62
N LEU A 129 -0.10 6.68 8.36
CA LEU A 129 1.28 6.53 7.94
C LEU A 129 1.63 7.62 6.92
N SER A 130 2.86 8.12 6.97
CA SER A 130 3.37 9.06 5.96
C SER A 130 4.88 8.93 5.81
N LEU A 131 5.40 9.16 4.60
CA LEU A 131 6.83 9.43 4.45
C LEU A 131 7.16 10.81 5.01
N SER A 132 8.44 11.05 5.31
CA SER A 132 8.90 12.32 5.89
C SER A 132 8.43 13.54 5.08
N ASP A 133 8.52 13.43 3.74
CA ASP A 133 8.04 14.44 2.80
C ASP A 133 6.90 13.86 1.96
N GLY A 134 5.79 13.48 2.61
CA GLY A 134 4.63 12.88 1.97
C GLY A 134 3.32 13.18 2.69
N PRO A 135 2.17 13.00 2.02
CA PRO A 135 0.87 13.16 2.66
C PRO A 135 0.57 12.01 3.64
N ASP A 136 -0.32 12.28 4.58
CA ASP A 136 -0.87 11.29 5.50
C ASP A 136 -1.78 10.29 4.77
N VAL A 137 -1.54 9.01 5.02
CA VAL A 137 -2.29 7.88 4.48
C VAL A 137 -2.90 7.09 5.63
N ARG A 138 -4.23 7.11 5.71
CA ARG A 138 -4.96 6.33 6.70
C ARG A 138 -5.11 4.89 6.26
N VAL A 139 -4.76 3.97 7.16
CA VAL A 139 -4.76 2.53 6.94
C VAL A 139 -5.62 1.86 7.99
N ARG A 140 -6.54 1.00 7.55
CA ARG A 140 -7.34 0.17 8.47
C ARG A 140 -6.48 -0.96 9.03
N VAL A 141 -6.58 -1.18 10.33
CA VAL A 141 -5.89 -2.26 11.03
C VAL A 141 -6.90 -3.19 11.67
N ARG A 142 -6.55 -4.48 11.71
CA ARG A 142 -7.34 -5.56 12.31
C ARG A 142 -6.55 -6.23 13.42
N PRO A 143 -7.21 -6.77 14.46
CA PRO A 143 -6.51 -7.43 15.55
C PRO A 143 -5.72 -8.67 15.07
N GLY A 144 -4.66 -9.00 15.80
CA GLY A 144 -3.77 -10.12 15.48
C GLY A 144 -2.63 -9.75 14.53
N LEU A 145 -1.86 -10.77 14.14
CA LEU A 145 -0.73 -10.64 13.21
C LEU A 145 -1.25 -10.53 11.78
N ASN A 146 -0.96 -9.40 11.14
CA ASN A 146 -1.48 -9.05 9.82
C ASN A 146 -0.41 -8.40 8.96
N ARG A 147 -0.71 -8.31 7.67
CA ARG A 147 0.09 -7.59 6.69
C ARG A 147 -0.81 -6.69 5.85
N VAL A 148 -0.36 -5.46 5.60
CA VAL A 148 -1.02 -4.51 4.71
C VAL A 148 0.01 -3.83 3.82
N PHE A 149 -0.34 -3.66 2.56
CA PHE A 149 0.45 -2.94 1.56
C PHE A 149 -0.11 -1.54 1.42
N VAL A 150 0.74 -0.53 1.52
CA VAL A 150 0.31 0.87 1.64
C VAL A 150 1.06 1.74 0.62
N ARG A 151 0.32 2.52 -0.16
CA ARG A 151 0.87 3.60 -1.00
C ARG A 151 1.32 4.72 -0.09
N LEU A 152 2.61 5.06 -0.15
CA LEU A 152 3.21 6.15 0.59
C LEU A 152 3.94 7.05 -0.41
N PRO A 153 3.24 7.96 -1.10
CA PRO A 153 3.90 8.91 -1.98
C PRO A 153 4.78 9.86 -1.16
N GLY A 154 5.91 10.27 -1.71
CA GLY A 154 6.82 11.22 -1.06
C GLY A 154 8.28 10.81 -1.10
N ALA A 155 9.06 11.37 -0.19
CA ALA A 155 10.50 11.17 -0.04
C ALA A 155 10.92 11.11 1.44
N GLY A 156 12.19 10.82 1.68
CA GLY A 156 12.81 10.99 3.00
C GLY A 156 13.48 9.74 3.55
N TYR A 157 13.66 9.70 4.87
CA TYR A 157 14.43 8.69 5.58
C TYR A 157 13.59 7.87 6.55
N ASN A 158 12.35 8.27 6.78
CA ASN A 158 11.49 7.64 7.77
C ASN A 158 10.04 7.59 7.31
N VAL A 159 9.31 6.62 7.86
CA VAL A 159 7.85 6.58 7.83
C VAL A 159 7.34 7.00 9.21
N ALA A 160 6.58 8.09 9.28
CA ALA A 160 5.86 8.46 10.49
C ALA A 160 4.63 7.56 10.65
N ALA A 161 4.36 7.13 11.88
CA ALA A 161 3.20 6.30 12.22
C ALA A 161 2.49 6.82 13.47
N ARG A 162 1.17 6.91 13.41
CA ARG A 162 0.32 7.29 14.54
C ARG A 162 -0.97 6.48 14.54
N ALA A 163 -1.37 5.96 15.69
CA ALA A 163 -2.68 5.34 15.83
C ALA A 163 -3.78 6.42 15.92
N ASP A 164 -4.88 6.23 15.20
CA ASP A 164 -6.02 7.15 15.23
C ASP A 164 -7.09 6.75 16.25
N THR A 165 -7.12 5.46 16.61
CA THR A 165 -8.15 4.88 17.47
C THR A 165 -7.67 4.82 18.92
N ALA A 166 -8.42 5.39 19.86
CA ALA A 166 -7.97 5.60 21.26
C ALA A 166 -7.46 4.34 21.99
N ALA A 167 -8.04 3.16 21.73
CA ALA A 167 -7.65 1.90 22.36
C ALA A 167 -6.66 1.06 21.54
N LEU A 168 -6.18 1.60 20.40
CA LEU A 168 -5.35 0.86 19.46
C LEU A 168 -3.87 0.92 19.84
N SER A 169 -3.27 -0.25 20.01
CA SER A 169 -1.83 -0.47 20.10
C SER A 169 -1.40 -1.35 18.93
N VAL A 170 -0.43 -0.88 18.15
CA VAL A 170 0.10 -1.61 16.99
C VAL A 170 1.60 -1.78 17.14
N CYS A 171 2.07 -3.03 17.04
CA CYS A 171 3.47 -3.34 16.84
C CYS A 171 3.75 -3.41 15.35
N ILE A 172 4.69 -2.61 14.84
CA ILE A 172 5.14 -2.65 13.43
C ILE A 172 6.54 -3.28 13.37
N ALA A 173 6.67 -4.33 12.56
CA ALA A 173 7.93 -5.00 12.30
C ALA A 173 8.68 -4.38 11.10
N ALA A 174 9.92 -4.82 10.89
CA ALA A 174 10.67 -4.53 9.68
C ALA A 174 9.92 -5.03 8.43
N GLY A 175 10.09 -4.32 7.32
CA GLY A 175 9.39 -4.63 6.08
C GLY A 175 9.98 -3.88 4.88
N PRO A 176 9.82 -4.42 3.66
CA PRO A 176 10.31 -3.78 2.45
C PRO A 176 9.47 -2.56 2.09
N LEU A 177 10.13 -1.62 1.43
CA LEU A 177 9.53 -0.44 0.82
C LEU A 177 10.13 -0.27 -0.59
N GLY A 178 9.27 -0.18 -1.60
CA GLY A 178 9.70 -0.08 -2.98
C GLY A 178 8.55 0.01 -3.98
N TYR A 179 8.81 -0.44 -5.20
CA TYR A 179 7.83 -0.51 -6.27
C TYR A 179 7.03 -1.81 -6.19
N VAL A 180 5.85 -1.84 -6.82
CA VAL A 180 5.11 -3.09 -6.99
C VAL A 180 5.60 -3.80 -8.24
N ALA A 181 5.89 -5.09 -8.12
CA ALA A 181 6.30 -5.96 -9.23
C ALA A 181 5.54 -7.29 -9.18
N PRO A 182 5.41 -8.00 -10.31
CA PRO A 182 4.87 -9.36 -10.30
C PRO A 182 5.70 -10.27 -9.39
N LYS A 183 5.04 -11.23 -8.74
CA LYS A 183 5.74 -12.31 -8.02
C LYS A 183 6.49 -13.24 -8.95
#